data_AF-A0A7C3JPH3-F1
#
_entry.id   AF-A0A7C3JPH3-F1
#
_cell.length_a   1.000
_cell.length_b   1.000
_cell.length_c   1.000
_cell.angle_alpha   90.00
_cell.angle_beta   90.00
_cell.angle_gamma   90.00
#
_symmetry.space_group_name_H-M   'P 1'
#
loop_
_entity.id
_entity.type
_entity.pdbx_description
1 polymer ?
#
loop_
_entity_poly.entity_id
_entity_poly.type
_entity_poly.pdbx_seq_one_letter_code
_entity_poly.pdbx_strand_id
1 'polypeptide(L)'
;MKPILVVVALSMALVGLPAFAQTQPPASTRDAIKADRERIRAGEAELQKDALVRDRERIKADRERIAAGEARLKKDEEQLRRDRQALEEARRSGDQARIRAAEDRLRASRRQLEADRRQLRADRERLDRDRERLREHRAAYRDDRERRERHDRYDDDRGRGKGKKEWAHAEKKGYGYNK
;
A
#
# COMPACT_ATOMS: atom_id res chain seq x y z
N MET A 1 4.01 -0.10 87.37
CA MET A 1 3.92 -1.51 87.80
C MET A 1 3.14 -2.28 86.74
N LYS A 2 3.69 -3.36 86.17
CA LYS A 2 2.94 -4.37 85.39
C LYS A 2 2.31 -5.37 86.37
N PRO A 3 1.17 -6.03 86.08
CA PRO A 3 1.15 -7.25 85.24
C PRO A 3 -0.07 -7.33 84.28
N ILE A 4 0.09 -7.76 83.02
CA ILE A 4 -0.11 -9.14 82.51
C ILE A 4 -1.41 -9.80 82.99
N LEU A 5 -2.36 -9.97 82.08
CA LEU A 5 -3.13 -11.22 81.98
C LEU A 5 -3.45 -11.52 80.51
N VAL A 6 -2.92 -12.65 80.06
CA VAL A 6 -3.24 -13.33 78.81
C VAL A 6 -4.54 -14.10 79.03
N VAL A 7 -5.56 -13.89 78.19
CA VAL A 7 -6.57 -14.91 77.92
C VAL A 7 -6.76 -14.98 76.41
N VAL A 8 -6.25 -16.09 75.88
CA VAL A 8 -6.53 -16.62 74.55
C VAL A 8 -7.99 -17.06 74.53
N ALA A 9 -8.80 -16.50 73.64
CA ALA A 9 -10.08 -17.07 73.24
C ALA A 9 -10.09 -17.16 71.71
N LEU A 10 -9.76 -18.36 71.26
CA LEU A 10 -9.89 -18.86 69.91
C LEU A 10 -11.38 -18.96 69.56
N SER A 11 -11.84 -18.15 68.61
CA SER A 11 -13.16 -18.34 68.00
C SER A 11 -13.08 -18.11 66.49
N MET A 12 -12.93 -19.25 65.79
CA MET A 12 -13.26 -19.42 64.38
C MET A 12 -14.68 -18.93 64.10
N ALA A 13 -14.87 -18.14 63.04
CA ALA A 13 -15.90 -18.40 62.04
C ALA A 13 -15.83 -17.41 60.87
N LEU A 14 -15.74 -17.99 59.68
CA LEU A 14 -16.17 -17.48 58.37
C LEU A 14 -15.59 -16.15 57.86
N VAL A 15 -14.52 -16.30 57.08
CA VAL A 15 -14.14 -15.39 55.99
C VAL A 15 -15.29 -15.36 54.97
N GLY A 16 -16.12 -14.33 55.02
CA GLY A 16 -17.01 -13.96 53.94
C GLY A 16 -16.19 -13.35 52.80
N LEU A 17 -15.82 -14.16 51.81
CA LEU A 17 -15.28 -13.64 50.56
C LEU A 17 -16.38 -12.81 49.88
N PRO A 18 -16.14 -11.55 49.47
CA PRO A 18 -17.04 -10.88 48.56
C PRO A 18 -17.06 -11.70 47.27
N ALA A 19 -18.25 -12.15 46.89
CA ALA A 19 -18.50 -12.79 45.61
C ALA A 19 -17.81 -11.95 44.52
N PHE A 20 -16.83 -12.56 43.84
CA PHE A 20 -16.41 -12.10 42.54
C PHE A 20 -17.69 -12.05 41.70
N ALA A 21 -18.20 -10.84 41.48
CA ALA A 21 -19.17 -10.60 40.44
C ALA A 21 -18.51 -11.06 39.15
N GLN A 22 -18.87 -12.27 38.73
CA GLN A 22 -18.57 -12.82 37.43
C GLN A 22 -19.17 -11.82 36.45
N THR A 23 -18.34 -10.90 35.95
CA THR A 23 -18.68 -10.09 34.79
C THR A 23 -19.09 -11.09 33.73
N GLN A 24 -20.39 -11.19 33.48
CA GLN A 24 -20.91 -11.94 32.36
C GLN A 24 -20.14 -11.44 31.14
N PRO A 25 -19.44 -12.30 30.39
CA PRO A 25 -18.80 -11.86 29.15
C PRO A 25 -19.91 -11.24 28.31
N PRO A 26 -19.77 -9.99 27.84
CA PRO A 26 -20.81 -9.36 27.06
C PRO A 26 -21.07 -10.24 25.84
N ALA A 27 -22.34 -10.47 25.53
CA ALA A 27 -22.74 -10.96 24.21
C ALA A 27 -22.09 -10.05 23.15
N SER A 28 -21.22 -10.51 22.26
CA SER A 28 -20.32 -11.66 22.32
C SER A 28 -18.93 -11.15 21.92
N THR A 29 -17.85 -11.47 22.64
CA THR A 29 -16.46 -11.12 22.25
C THR A 29 -16.18 -11.50 20.78
N ARG A 30 -16.86 -12.53 20.28
CA ARG A 30 -16.80 -13.01 18.91
C ARG A 30 -17.37 -12.01 17.88
N ASP A 31 -18.49 -11.36 18.18
CA ASP A 31 -19.10 -10.37 17.29
C ASP A 31 -18.28 -9.08 17.24
N ALA A 32 -17.70 -8.67 18.37
CA ALA A 32 -16.76 -7.55 18.43
C ALA A 32 -15.50 -7.83 17.59
N ILE A 33 -14.89 -9.02 17.75
CA ILE A 33 -13.73 -9.44 16.94
C ILE A 33 -14.10 -9.51 15.44
N LYS A 34 -15.31 -9.94 15.10
CA LYS A 34 -15.78 -9.97 13.71
C LYS A 34 -15.90 -8.56 13.12
N ALA A 35 -16.50 -7.63 13.86
CA ALA A 35 -16.62 -6.24 13.45
C ALA A 35 -15.26 -5.56 13.26
N ASP A 36 -14.31 -5.81 14.17
CA ASP A 36 -12.95 -5.27 14.05
C ASP A 36 -12.22 -5.85 12.82
N ARG A 37 -12.38 -7.15 12.53
CA ARG A 37 -11.85 -7.74 11.29
C ARG A 37 -12.43 -7.10 10.04
N GLU A 38 -13.74 -6.81 10.02
CA GLU A 38 -14.37 -6.13 8.88
C GLU A 38 -13.84 -4.70 8.70
N ARG A 39 -13.64 -3.96 9.80
CA ARG A 39 -13.03 -2.62 9.76
C ARG A 39 -11.60 -2.65 9.23
N ILE A 40 -10.78 -3.58 9.72
CA ILE A 40 -9.40 -3.76 9.23
C ILE A 40 -9.40 -4.08 7.73
N ARG A 41 -10.27 -5.01 7.29
CA ARG A 41 -10.40 -5.38 5.87
C ARG A 41 -10.80 -4.20 4.98
N ALA A 42 -11.72 -3.36 5.46
CA ALA A 42 -12.15 -2.16 4.75
C ALA A 42 -11.00 -1.15 4.64
N GLY A 43 -10.28 -0.90 5.75
CA GLY A 43 -9.10 -0.02 5.76
C GLY A 43 -7.99 -0.50 4.82
N GLU A 44 -7.69 -1.80 4.80
CA GLU A 44 -6.72 -2.39 3.87
C GLU A 44 -7.14 -2.17 2.40
N ALA A 45 -8.43 -2.36 2.08
CA ALA A 45 -8.93 -2.18 0.72
C ALA A 45 -8.86 -0.71 0.27
N GLU A 46 -9.10 0.24 1.17
CA GLU A 46 -8.92 1.67 0.89
C GLU A 46 -7.46 2.02 0.64
N LEU A 47 -6.54 1.56 1.51
CA LEU A 47 -5.11 1.79 1.34
C LEU A 47 -4.57 1.26 0.02
N GLN A 48 -5.02 0.07 -0.42
CA GLN A 48 -4.64 -0.48 -1.71
C GLN A 48 -5.19 0.33 -2.89
N LYS A 49 -6.45 0.81 -2.81
CA LYS A 49 -7.02 1.69 -3.84
C LYS A 49 -6.27 3.00 -3.92
N ASP A 50 -5.95 3.61 -2.78
CA ASP A 50 -5.18 4.83 -2.70
C ASP A 50 -3.77 4.66 -3.31
N ALA A 51 -3.11 3.53 -3.05
CA ALA A 51 -1.83 3.21 -3.67
C ALA A 51 -1.92 3.15 -5.20
N LEU A 52 -2.96 2.50 -5.73
CA LEU A 52 -3.22 2.43 -7.18
C LEU A 52 -3.53 3.79 -7.80
N VAL A 53 -4.24 4.67 -7.09
CA VAL A 53 -4.52 6.04 -7.54
C VAL A 53 -3.21 6.82 -7.61
N ARG A 54 -2.41 6.80 -6.53
CA ARG A 54 -1.11 7.49 -6.47
C ARG A 54 -0.16 7.03 -7.58
N ASP A 55 -0.11 5.74 -7.89
CA ASP A 55 0.70 5.25 -9.01
C ASP A 55 0.25 5.79 -10.36
N ARG A 56 -1.06 5.86 -10.60
CA ARG A 56 -1.60 6.44 -11.84
C ARG A 56 -1.27 7.92 -11.96
N GLU A 57 -1.36 8.66 -10.86
CA GLU A 57 -0.99 10.08 -10.82
C GLU A 57 0.50 10.28 -11.10
N ARG A 58 1.37 9.46 -10.49
CA ARG A 58 2.81 9.51 -10.77
C ARG A 58 3.13 9.22 -12.24
N ILE A 59 2.51 8.19 -12.82
CA ILE A 59 2.64 7.87 -14.25
C ILE A 59 2.18 9.04 -15.13
N LYS A 60 1.10 9.73 -14.76
CA LYS A 60 0.63 10.90 -15.49
C LYS A 60 1.66 12.04 -15.43
N ALA A 61 2.15 12.36 -14.23
CA ALA A 61 3.19 13.39 -14.05
C ALA A 61 4.48 13.04 -14.81
N ASP A 62 4.83 11.76 -14.90
CA ASP A 62 6.00 11.31 -15.67
C ASP A 62 5.81 11.51 -17.18
N ARG A 63 4.62 11.22 -17.71
CA ARG A 63 4.31 11.49 -19.11
C ARG A 63 4.37 12.98 -19.44
N GLU A 64 3.85 13.82 -18.54
CA GLU A 64 3.92 15.28 -18.71
C GLU A 64 5.37 15.78 -18.70
N ARG A 65 6.22 15.27 -17.79
CA ARG A 65 7.66 15.58 -17.77
C ARG A 65 8.38 15.15 -19.04
N ILE A 66 8.09 13.94 -19.53
CA ILE A 66 8.64 13.42 -20.80
C ILE A 66 8.23 14.33 -21.97
N ALA A 67 6.96 14.69 -22.08
CA ALA A 67 6.48 15.57 -23.14
C ALA A 67 7.16 16.95 -23.09
N ALA A 68 7.31 17.52 -21.89
CA ALA A 68 8.05 18.77 -21.71
C ALA A 68 9.53 18.64 -22.09
N GLY A 69 10.18 17.53 -21.73
CA GLY A 69 11.56 17.21 -22.12
C GLY A 69 11.73 17.07 -23.64
N GLU A 70 10.80 16.40 -24.32
CA GLU A 70 10.81 16.28 -25.79
C GLU A 70 10.63 17.64 -26.47
N ALA A 71 9.76 18.51 -25.93
CA ALA A 71 9.60 19.87 -26.43
C ALA A 71 10.87 20.73 -26.25
N ARG A 72 11.59 20.56 -25.13
CA ARG A 72 12.88 21.22 -24.90
C ARG A 72 13.95 20.73 -25.86
N LEU A 73 14.07 19.42 -26.05
CA LEU A 73 15.00 18.84 -27.03
C LEU A 73 14.78 19.38 -28.44
N LYS A 74 13.53 19.53 -28.87
CA LYS A 74 13.22 20.12 -30.17
C LYS A 74 13.77 21.55 -30.30
N LYS A 75 13.60 22.37 -29.25
CA LYS A 75 14.15 23.75 -29.22
C LYS A 75 15.67 23.75 -29.23
N ASP A 76 16.30 22.85 -28.47
CA ASP A 76 17.76 22.71 -28.44
C ASP A 76 18.32 22.28 -29.81
N GLU A 77 17.62 21.38 -30.51
CA GLU A 77 17.99 20.97 -31.87
C GLU A 77 17.86 22.11 -32.88
N GLU A 78 16.81 22.94 -32.77
CA GLU A 78 16.66 24.16 -33.56
C GLU A 78 17.77 25.18 -33.27
N GLN A 79 18.09 25.39 -31.99
CA GLN A 79 19.20 26.27 -31.59
C GLN A 79 20.54 25.76 -32.12
N LEU A 80 20.79 24.46 -32.02
CA LEU A 80 22.00 23.84 -32.54
C LEU A 80 22.13 24.03 -34.06
N ARG A 81 21.02 24.00 -34.81
CA ARG A 81 21.04 24.31 -36.25
C ARG A 81 21.43 25.76 -36.51
N ARG A 82 20.86 26.70 -35.75
CA ARG A 82 21.22 28.14 -35.86
C ARG A 82 22.69 28.39 -35.52
N ASP A 83 23.21 27.75 -34.48
CA ASP A 83 24.62 27.91 -34.09
C ASP A 83 25.58 27.34 -35.15
N ARG A 84 25.18 26.25 -35.83
CA ARG A 84 25.94 25.73 -36.98
C ARG A 84 25.96 26.73 -38.14
N GLN A 85 24.82 27.32 -38.47
CA GLN A 85 24.74 28.34 -39.51
C GLN A 85 25.59 29.57 -39.16
N ALA A 86 25.50 30.05 -37.92
CA ALA A 86 26.32 31.17 -37.44
C ALA A 86 27.83 30.87 -37.52
N LEU A 87 28.23 29.62 -37.24
CA LEU A 87 29.62 29.18 -37.41
C LEU A 87 30.05 29.18 -38.88
N GLU A 88 29.21 28.70 -39.79
CA GLU A 88 29.49 28.74 -41.23
C GLU A 88 29.64 30.18 -41.75
N GLU A 89 28.75 31.09 -41.34
CA GLU A 89 28.83 32.51 -41.67
C GLU A 89 30.10 33.17 -41.10
N ALA A 90 30.43 32.88 -39.83
CA ALA A 90 31.66 33.37 -39.22
C ALA A 90 32.90 32.89 -40.00
N ARG A 91 32.92 31.61 -40.41
CA ARG A 91 34.01 31.05 -41.23
C ARG A 91 34.12 31.72 -42.59
N ARG A 92 33.00 32.03 -43.24
CA ARG A 92 32.99 32.79 -44.51
C ARG A 92 33.51 34.22 -44.35
N SER A 93 33.27 34.84 -43.19
CA SER A 93 33.76 36.20 -42.92
C SER A 93 35.28 36.27 -42.68
N GLY A 94 35.93 35.15 -42.36
CA GLY A 94 37.36 35.10 -42.02
C GLY A 94 37.73 35.69 -40.66
N ASP A 95 36.76 36.23 -39.91
CA ASP A 95 36.97 36.81 -38.59
C ASP A 95 37.18 35.70 -37.55
N GLN A 96 38.45 35.51 -37.14
CA GLN A 96 38.87 34.54 -36.12
C GLN A 96 38.13 34.70 -34.79
N ALA A 97 37.82 35.93 -34.36
CA ALA A 97 37.13 36.16 -33.09
C ALA A 97 35.67 35.70 -33.20
N ARG A 98 35.00 35.99 -34.32
CA ARG A 98 33.63 35.49 -34.58
C ARG A 98 33.58 33.98 -34.69
N ILE A 99 34.56 33.36 -35.33
CA ILE A 99 34.62 31.90 -35.46
C ILE A 99 34.71 31.27 -34.07
N ARG A 100 35.65 31.72 -33.21
CA ARG A 100 35.79 31.19 -31.85
C ARG A 100 34.50 31.35 -31.04
N ALA A 101 33.88 32.53 -31.08
CA ALA A 101 32.62 32.77 -30.40
C ALA A 101 31.49 31.85 -30.88
N ALA A 102 31.41 31.57 -32.19
CA ALA A 102 30.43 30.65 -32.75
C ALA A 102 30.72 29.19 -32.37
N GLU A 103 31.99 28.77 -32.33
CA GLU A 103 32.39 27.43 -31.87
C GLU A 103 32.05 27.21 -30.40
N ASP A 104 32.27 28.21 -29.55
CA ASP A 104 31.92 28.15 -28.13
C ASP A 104 30.41 28.02 -27.92
N ARG A 105 29.62 28.81 -28.66
CA ARG A 105 28.14 28.69 -28.65
C ARG A 105 27.69 27.31 -29.10
N LEU A 106 28.22 26.82 -30.22
CA LEU A 106 27.89 25.49 -30.73
C LEU A 106 28.24 24.39 -29.70
N ARG A 107 29.37 24.52 -29.00
CA ARG A 107 29.78 23.60 -27.94
C ARG A 107 28.83 23.65 -26.75
N ALA A 108 28.41 24.84 -26.34
CA ALA A 108 27.43 25.02 -25.26
C ALA A 108 26.09 24.37 -25.62
N SER A 109 25.56 24.60 -26.82
CA SER A 109 24.31 24.00 -27.28
C SER A 109 24.37 22.48 -27.39
N ARG A 110 25.51 21.90 -27.80
CA ARG A 110 25.70 20.45 -27.77
C ARG A 110 25.64 19.88 -26.34
N ARG A 111 26.31 20.55 -25.39
CA ARG A 111 26.29 20.14 -23.98
C ARG A 111 24.89 20.20 -23.38
N GLN A 112 24.13 21.26 -23.71
CA GLN A 112 22.76 21.41 -23.27
C GLN A 112 21.88 20.29 -23.83
N LEU A 113 21.95 20.04 -25.15
CA LEU A 113 21.20 18.96 -25.79
C LEU A 113 21.51 17.59 -25.17
N GLU A 114 22.78 17.31 -24.86
CA GLU A 114 23.17 16.07 -24.19
C GLU A 114 22.61 15.97 -22.77
N ALA A 115 22.59 17.07 -22.02
CA ALA A 115 22.01 17.11 -20.68
C ALA A 115 20.50 16.83 -20.72
N ASP A 116 19.78 17.48 -21.64
CA ASP A 116 18.36 17.28 -21.84
C ASP A 116 18.04 15.84 -22.28
N ARG A 117 18.89 15.23 -23.14
CA ARG A 117 18.76 13.81 -23.52
C ARG A 117 18.96 12.87 -22.34
N ARG A 118 19.91 13.15 -21.46
CA ARG A 118 20.13 12.36 -20.22
C ARG A 118 18.93 12.48 -19.29
N GLN A 119 18.42 13.69 -19.09
CA GLN A 119 17.25 13.93 -18.26
C GLN A 119 16.02 13.18 -18.80
N LEU A 120 15.77 13.26 -20.12
CA LEU A 120 14.65 12.55 -20.74
C LEU A 120 14.75 11.03 -20.58
N ARG A 121 15.95 10.46 -20.66
CA ARG A 121 16.17 9.03 -20.37
C ARG A 121 15.82 8.70 -18.92
N ALA A 122 16.30 9.49 -17.96
CA ALA A 122 15.98 9.30 -16.55
C ALA A 122 14.47 9.40 -16.27
N ASP A 123 13.76 10.33 -16.93
CA ASP A 123 12.31 10.44 -16.84
C ASP A 123 11.58 9.21 -17.39
N ARG A 124 12.07 8.64 -18.49
CA ARG A 124 11.53 7.39 -19.06
C ARG A 124 11.77 6.18 -18.15
N GLU A 125 12.97 6.06 -17.59
CA GLU A 125 13.29 4.98 -16.63
C GLU A 125 12.44 5.07 -15.36
N ARG A 126 12.14 6.29 -14.89
CA ARG A 126 11.22 6.48 -13.76
C ARG A 126 9.81 6.04 -14.14
N LEU A 127 9.33 6.42 -15.33
CA LEU A 127 8.01 6.00 -15.82
C LEU A 127 7.88 4.48 -15.88
N ASP A 128 8.92 3.78 -16.32
CA ASP A 128 8.91 2.32 -16.40
C ASP A 128 8.83 1.68 -15.01
N ARG A 129 9.61 2.18 -14.04
CA ARG A 129 9.51 1.76 -12.63
C ARG A 129 8.13 2.04 -12.04
N ASP A 130 7.53 3.17 -12.37
CA ASP A 130 6.20 3.55 -11.89
C ASP A 130 5.11 2.63 -12.47
N ARG A 131 5.27 2.21 -13.73
CA ARG A 131 4.40 1.20 -14.36
C ARG A 131 4.58 -0.18 -13.75
N GLU A 132 5.80 -0.57 -13.40
CA GLU A 132 6.10 -1.83 -12.73
C GLU A 132 5.42 -1.89 -11.36
N ARG A 133 5.61 -0.86 -10.52
CA ARG A 133 4.92 -0.76 -9.21
C ARG A 133 3.41 -0.82 -9.35
N LEU A 134 2.84 -0.15 -10.35
CA LEU A 134 1.39 -0.24 -10.60
C LEU A 134 0.94 -1.67 -10.95
N ARG A 135 1.75 -2.43 -11.70
CA ARG A 135 1.45 -3.84 -12.01
C ARG A 135 1.52 -4.70 -10.76
N GLU A 136 2.54 -4.52 -9.94
CA GLU A 136 2.70 -5.22 -8.66
C GLU A 136 1.53 -4.94 -7.72
N HIS A 137 1.17 -3.68 -7.51
CA HIS A 137 0.01 -3.31 -6.70
C HIS A 137 -1.30 -3.89 -7.23
N ARG A 138 -1.49 -3.94 -8.56
CA ARG A 138 -2.67 -4.59 -9.15
C ARG A 138 -2.67 -6.10 -8.92
N ALA A 139 -1.51 -6.75 -9.01
CA ALA A 139 -1.37 -8.18 -8.76
C ALA A 139 -1.66 -8.49 -7.28
N ALA A 140 -1.07 -7.73 -6.36
CA ALA A 140 -1.31 -7.86 -4.92
C ALA A 140 -2.78 -7.64 -4.55
N TYR A 141 -3.42 -6.59 -5.11
CA TYR A 141 -4.84 -6.34 -4.91
C TYR A 141 -5.71 -7.51 -5.41
N ARG A 142 -5.35 -8.11 -6.55
CA ARG A 142 -6.07 -9.27 -7.08
C ARG A 142 -5.89 -10.50 -6.20
N ASP A 143 -4.66 -10.83 -5.81
CA ASP A 143 -4.39 -12.01 -4.98
C ASP A 143 -5.06 -11.90 -3.61
N ASP A 144 -4.98 -10.73 -2.95
CA ASP A 144 -5.66 -10.50 -1.67
C ASP A 144 -7.18 -10.67 -1.81
N ARG A 145 -7.77 -10.12 -2.88
CA ARG A 145 -9.20 -10.31 -3.19
C ARG A 145 -9.54 -11.79 -3.36
N GLU A 146 -8.77 -12.54 -4.16
CA GLU A 146 -9.02 -13.96 -4.38
C GLU A 146 -8.84 -14.79 -3.10
N ARG A 147 -7.83 -14.47 -2.29
CA ARG A 147 -7.61 -15.11 -0.99
C ARG A 147 -8.79 -14.88 -0.04
N ARG A 148 -9.36 -13.67 -0.02
CA ARG A 148 -10.57 -13.34 0.74
C ARG A 148 -11.77 -14.18 0.25
N GLU A 149 -12.02 -14.20 -1.06
CA GLU A 149 -13.11 -14.99 -1.66
C GLU A 149 -12.95 -16.52 -1.43
N ARG A 150 -11.72 -17.03 -1.31
CA ARG A 150 -11.46 -18.43 -0.92
C ARG A 150 -11.74 -18.68 0.55
N HIS A 151 -11.33 -17.77 1.43
CA HIS A 151 -11.54 -17.88 2.87
C HIS A 151 -13.04 -17.85 3.22
N ASP A 152 -13.80 -16.94 2.63
CA ASP A 152 -15.23 -16.82 2.87
C ASP A 152 -15.99 -18.09 2.42
N ARG A 153 -15.60 -18.69 1.29
CA ARG A 153 -16.13 -19.99 0.84
C ARG A 153 -15.84 -21.13 1.83
N TYR A 154 -14.63 -21.16 2.38
CA TYR A 154 -14.22 -22.22 3.31
C TYR A 154 -14.94 -22.12 4.68
N ASP A 155 -15.22 -20.90 5.16
CA ASP A 155 -16.00 -20.69 6.38
C ASP A 155 -17.48 -21.11 6.20
N ASP A 156 -18.08 -20.83 5.05
CA ASP A 156 -19.45 -21.26 4.72
C ASP A 156 -19.61 -22.79 4.73
N ASP A 157 -18.63 -23.53 4.18
CA ASP A 157 -18.68 -24.99 4.11
C ASP A 157 -18.54 -25.66 5.50
N ARG A 158 -17.70 -25.11 6.39
CA ARG A 158 -17.63 -25.59 7.79
C ARG A 158 -18.90 -25.28 8.59
N GLY A 159 -19.53 -24.13 8.33
CA GLY A 159 -20.83 -23.78 8.93
C GLY A 159 -21.91 -24.80 8.61
N ARG A 160 -21.95 -25.28 7.36
CA ARG A 160 -22.91 -26.30 6.90
C ARG A 160 -22.59 -27.73 7.36
N GLY A 161 -21.31 -28.07 7.54
CA GLY A 161 -20.88 -29.42 7.94
C GLY A 161 -21.20 -29.82 9.39
N LYS A 162 -21.28 -28.84 10.32
CA LYS A 162 -21.62 -29.11 11.72
C LYS A 162 -23.10 -29.42 11.95
N GLY A 163 -24.00 -28.78 11.19
CA GLY A 163 -25.44 -29.04 11.30
C GLY A 163 -25.84 -30.46 10.89
N LYS A 164 -25.17 -31.08 9.92
CA LYS A 164 -25.58 -32.41 9.42
C LYS A 164 -25.24 -33.57 10.37
N LYS A 165 -24.20 -33.45 11.20
CA LYS A 165 -23.82 -34.52 12.15
C LYS A 165 -24.67 -34.51 13.43
N GLU A 166 -25.18 -33.35 13.83
CA GLU A 166 -26.03 -33.23 15.01
C GLU A 166 -27.46 -33.75 14.75
N TRP A 167 -27.99 -33.60 13.54
CA TRP A 167 -29.29 -34.17 13.16
C TRP A 167 -29.27 -35.71 13.09
N ALA A 168 -28.16 -36.30 12.65
CA ALA A 168 -28.04 -37.77 12.54
C ALA A 168 -28.01 -38.50 13.89
N HIS A 169 -27.70 -37.81 15.00
CA HIS A 169 -27.71 -38.39 16.35
C HIS A 169 -29.03 -38.13 17.11
N ALA A 170 -29.81 -37.12 16.72
CA ALA A 170 -31.12 -36.84 17.31
C ALA A 170 -32.19 -37.84 16.84
N GLU A 171 -32.13 -38.29 15.58
CA GLU A 171 -33.14 -39.19 15.00
C GLU A 171 -33.05 -40.64 15.51
N LYS A 172 -31.94 -41.04 16.16
CA LYS A 172 -31.79 -42.38 16.76
C LYS A 172 -32.18 -42.48 18.25
N LYS A 173 -32.63 -41.39 18.88
CA LYS A 173 -32.89 -41.36 20.35
C LYS A 173 -34.31 -41.01 20.77
N GLY A 174 -35.30 -41.04 19.89
CA GLY A 174 -36.69 -40.85 20.31
C GLY A 174 -37.66 -41.56 19.39
N TYR A 175 -38.08 -42.76 19.77
CA TYR A 175 -39.47 -43.23 19.83
C TYR A 175 -39.45 -44.69 20.30
N GLY A 176 -39.46 -44.85 21.62
CA GLY A 176 -39.44 -46.14 22.29
C GLY A 176 -39.97 -46.02 23.70
N TYR A 177 -41.21 -45.55 23.85
CA TYR A 177 -42.09 -45.57 25.03
C TYR A 177 -43.50 -45.33 24.46
N ASN A 178 -44.57 -46.07 24.75
CA ASN A 178 -44.84 -47.07 25.77
C ASN A 178 -46.02 -47.96 25.31
N LYS A 179 -46.18 -49.11 25.99
CA LYS A 179 -47.27 -50.10 25.86
C LYS A 179 -48.67 -49.53 25.92
#